data_AF-A0A954WD39-F1
#
_entry.id   AF-A0A954WD39-F1
#
_cell.length_a   1.000
_cell.length_b   1.000
_cell.length_c   1.000
_cell.angle_alpha   90.00
_cell.angle_beta   90.00
_cell.angle_gamma   90.00
#
_symmetry.space_group_name_H-M   'P 1'
#
loop_
_entity.id
_entity.type
_entity.pdbx_description
1 polymer ?
#
loop_
_entity_poly.entity_id
_entity_poly.type
_entity_poly.pdbx_seq_one_letter_code
_entity_poly.pdbx_strand_id
1 'polypeptide(L)'
;MSVAEQYMHELVNWVRAHPAEASTRYGVALNAGLPAGTITADPKPPLARNDVLREAMQGHLGDMLAQDYFDHDSLSGTSFVDRIEAAGYSGWEAAGENIAWRGSTGSMGPVFDTVESIVQGWFESAGHRQNMLRPEFREAGSSYAVGEFTWEGVSYNAGMGGQDFGTRTGQVFLTGNGCWQRLTTFDICDVTDPVVGATITAMSASANPLSTTTGPTGEYDLALPPGEWSIVVTGGGIDGSLSLGELSIGTANVKLDFTPDASKPWQNPTDRLDVNNDQMLSPIDALLVINQLNLGGAGTLPKSPVPPAAPPPYVDVNGD
;
A
#
# COMPACT_ATOMS: atom_id res chain seq x y z
N MET A 1 9.27 -5.56 -1.30
CA MET A 1 8.38 -4.98 -0.29
C MET A 1 7.48 -6.09 0.25
N SER A 2 7.20 -6.11 1.56
CA SER A 2 6.24 -7.05 2.16
C SER A 2 4.80 -6.53 2.06
N VAL A 3 3.82 -7.40 2.31
CA VAL A 3 2.40 -7.03 2.34
C VAL A 3 2.11 -5.91 3.35
N ALA A 4 2.74 -5.95 4.53
CA ALA A 4 2.58 -4.93 5.57
C ALA A 4 3.15 -3.57 5.13
N GLU A 5 4.30 -3.58 4.46
CA GLU A 5 4.95 -2.38 3.92
C GLU A 5 4.13 -1.74 2.80
N GLN A 6 3.60 -2.56 1.88
CA GLN A 6 2.73 -2.05 0.82
C GLN A 6 1.42 -1.50 1.38
N TYR A 7 0.80 -2.18 2.36
CA TYR A 7 -0.40 -1.69 3.01
C TYR A 7 -0.17 -0.32 3.68
N MET A 8 0.95 -0.18 4.40
CA MET A 8 1.35 1.09 5.00
C MET A 8 1.49 2.21 3.96
N HIS A 9 2.14 1.91 2.83
CA HIS A 9 2.30 2.85 1.71
C HIS A 9 0.94 3.30 1.14
N GLU A 10 0.03 2.34 0.95
CA GLU A 10 -1.30 2.60 0.40
C GLU A 10 -2.18 3.41 1.36
N LEU A 11 -2.10 3.17 2.67
CA LEU A 11 -2.80 3.99 3.67
C LEU A 11 -2.29 5.44 3.67
N VAL A 12 -0.99 5.67 3.54
CA VAL A 12 -0.44 7.03 3.44
C VAL A 12 -0.92 7.71 2.16
N ASN A 13 -0.93 7.01 1.03
CA ASN A 13 -1.47 7.53 -0.23
C ASN A 13 -2.98 7.80 -0.14
N TRP A 14 -3.74 6.99 0.59
CA TRP A 14 -5.15 7.27 0.89
C TRP A 14 -5.31 8.55 1.71
N VAL A 15 -4.51 8.74 2.76
CA VAL A 15 -4.51 9.98 3.56
C VAL A 15 -4.21 11.20 2.68
N ARG A 16 -3.25 11.07 1.74
CA ARG A 16 -2.90 12.12 0.78
C ARG A 16 -4.04 12.44 -0.16
N ALA A 17 -4.74 11.44 -0.68
CA ALA A 17 -5.90 11.62 -1.55
C ALA A 17 -7.12 12.19 -0.81
N HIS A 18 -7.28 11.88 0.48
CA HIS A 18 -8.48 12.23 1.26
C HIS A 18 -8.17 12.94 2.60
N PRO A 19 -7.48 14.11 2.64
CA PRO A 19 -7.04 14.69 3.91
C PRO A 19 -8.18 15.03 4.87
N ALA A 20 -9.30 15.56 4.36
CA ALA A 20 -10.47 15.90 5.17
C ALA A 20 -11.14 14.66 5.78
N GLU A 21 -11.23 13.57 5.01
CA GLU A 21 -11.78 12.30 5.47
C GLU A 21 -10.87 11.66 6.51
N ALA A 22 -9.56 11.63 6.29
CA ALA A 22 -8.58 11.18 7.27
C ALA A 22 -8.69 11.97 8.58
N SER A 23 -8.86 13.30 8.49
CA SER A 23 -9.05 14.16 9.67
C SER A 23 -10.29 13.80 10.49
N THR A 24 -11.39 13.47 9.81
CA THR A 24 -12.63 13.03 10.46
C THR A 24 -12.47 11.61 11.03
N ARG A 25 -11.89 10.69 10.26
CA ARG A 25 -11.67 9.29 10.65
C ARG A 25 -10.80 9.17 11.91
N TYR A 26 -9.70 9.92 11.96
CA TYR A 26 -8.76 9.88 13.08
C TYR A 26 -9.10 10.88 14.19
N GLY A 27 -10.18 11.65 14.06
CA GLY A 27 -10.66 12.56 15.11
C GLY A 27 -9.70 13.72 15.45
N VAL A 28 -8.80 14.08 14.54
CA VAL A 28 -7.82 15.16 14.75
C VAL A 28 -7.86 16.13 13.57
N ALA A 29 -8.02 17.42 13.88
CA ALA A 29 -8.05 18.48 12.86
C ALA A 29 -6.72 18.54 12.09
N LEU A 30 -6.76 18.78 10.78
CA LEU A 30 -5.56 18.86 9.92
C LEU A 30 -4.44 19.75 10.49
N ASN A 31 -4.80 20.88 11.11
CA ASN A 31 -3.83 21.83 11.67
C ASN A 31 -3.74 21.76 13.21
N ALA A 32 -4.22 20.69 13.85
CA ALA A 32 -4.05 20.51 15.29
C ALA A 32 -2.56 20.43 15.66
N GLY A 33 -2.11 21.31 16.56
CA GLY A 33 -0.70 21.46 16.92
C GLY A 33 0.14 22.24 15.90
N LEU A 34 -0.47 22.82 14.87
CA LEU A 34 0.20 23.55 13.79
C LEU A 34 -0.36 24.97 13.61
N PRO A 35 0.41 25.90 13.01
CA PRO A 35 -0.14 27.17 12.54
C PRO A 35 -1.32 26.93 11.58
N ALA A 36 -2.33 27.80 11.65
CA ALA A 36 -3.50 27.69 10.78
C ALA A 36 -3.09 27.79 9.29
N GLY A 37 -3.66 26.92 8.46
CA GLY A 37 -3.38 26.89 7.02
C GLY A 37 -2.10 26.16 6.62
N THR A 38 -1.37 25.54 7.55
CA THR A 38 -0.17 24.74 7.23
C THR A 38 -0.50 23.55 6.34
N ILE A 39 -1.58 22.84 6.66
CA ILE A 39 -2.09 21.70 5.89
C ILE A 39 -3.46 22.07 5.33
N THR A 40 -3.59 22.08 3.99
CA THR A 40 -4.87 22.28 3.30
C THR A 40 -5.61 20.95 3.13
N ALA A 41 -6.94 21.03 3.01
CA ALA A 41 -7.81 19.86 2.79
C ALA A 41 -7.75 19.31 1.36
N ASP A 42 -7.10 20.01 0.42
CA ASP A 42 -6.98 19.57 -0.96
C ASP A 42 -6.22 18.26 -1.07
N PRO A 43 -6.58 17.35 -1.99
CA PRO A 43 -5.79 16.16 -2.26
C PRO A 43 -4.33 16.49 -2.56
N LYS A 44 -3.43 15.65 -2.07
CA LYS A 44 -1.99 15.71 -2.32
C LYS A 44 -1.62 14.63 -3.34
N PRO A 45 -0.67 14.88 -4.27
CA PRO A 45 -0.22 13.86 -5.20
C PRO A 45 0.27 12.60 -4.47
N PRO A 46 0.04 11.40 -4.99
CA PRO A 46 0.51 10.17 -4.36
C PRO A 46 2.05 10.11 -4.35
N LEU A 47 2.57 9.32 -3.43
CA LEU A 47 3.98 8.97 -3.34
C LEU A 47 4.21 7.72 -4.19
N ALA A 48 5.14 7.81 -5.13
CA ALA A 48 5.71 6.65 -5.80
C ALA A 48 6.62 5.91 -4.82
N ARG A 49 6.77 4.60 -4.99
CA ARG A 49 7.66 3.84 -4.11
C ARG A 49 9.11 4.03 -4.52
N ASN A 50 10.00 3.98 -3.54
CA ASN A 50 11.43 4.05 -3.76
C ASN A 50 12.14 3.00 -2.90
N ASP A 51 12.73 1.99 -3.57
CA ASP A 51 13.39 0.88 -2.89
C ASP A 51 14.65 1.29 -2.13
N VAL A 52 15.32 2.37 -2.55
CA VAL A 52 16.51 2.88 -1.86
C VAL A 52 16.13 3.51 -0.52
N LEU A 53 15.09 4.34 -0.51
CA LEU A 53 14.52 4.88 0.72
C LEU A 53 14.01 3.75 1.63
N ARG A 54 13.36 2.73 1.04
CA ARG A 54 12.85 1.58 1.81
C ARG A 54 14.00 0.81 2.47
N GLU A 55 15.11 0.59 1.77
CA GLU A 55 16.27 -0.11 2.31
C GLU A 55 16.93 0.67 3.46
N ALA A 56 17.05 1.99 3.34
CA ALA A 56 17.53 2.85 4.42
C ALA A 56 16.63 2.75 5.67
N MET A 57 15.32 2.87 5.48
CA MET A 57 14.35 2.75 6.57
C MET A 57 14.36 1.35 7.19
N GLN A 58 14.40 0.29 6.38
CA GLN A 58 14.47 -1.10 6.86
C GLN A 58 15.71 -1.33 7.74
N GLY A 59 16.86 -0.80 7.33
CA GLY A 59 18.09 -0.84 8.13
C GLY A 59 17.93 -0.13 9.47
N HIS A 60 17.29 1.05 9.48
CA HIS A 60 17.07 1.83 10.70
C HIS A 60 16.10 1.16 11.68
N LEU A 61 14.98 0.62 11.20
CA LEU A 61 14.05 -0.13 12.06
C LEU A 61 14.73 -1.35 12.68
N GLY A 62 15.57 -2.05 11.91
CA GLY A 62 16.37 -3.17 12.40
C GLY A 62 17.39 -2.74 13.47
N ASP A 63 18.02 -1.58 13.30
CA ASP A 63 18.96 -1.00 14.26
C ASP A 63 18.28 -0.62 15.59
N MET A 64 17.13 0.05 15.51
CA MET A 64 16.30 0.42 16.67
C MET A 64 15.86 -0.81 17.49
N LEU A 65 15.41 -1.86 16.81
CA LEU A 65 15.04 -3.12 17.46
C LEU A 65 16.25 -3.82 18.08
N ALA A 66 17.38 -3.87 17.38
CA ALA A 66 18.56 -4.61 17.84
C ALA A 66 19.26 -3.96 19.04
N GLN A 67 19.07 -2.65 19.24
CA GLN A 67 19.76 -1.86 20.25
C GLN A 67 18.82 -1.19 21.26
N ASP A 68 17.53 -1.54 21.27
CA ASP A 68 16.53 -1.08 22.25
C ASP A 68 16.47 0.46 22.39
N TYR A 69 16.45 1.17 21.26
CA TYR A 69 16.23 2.61 21.21
C TYR A 69 15.17 2.99 20.18
N PHE A 70 14.60 4.20 20.31
CA PHE A 70 13.63 4.75 19.37
C PHE A 70 13.92 6.23 19.16
N ASP A 71 14.61 6.53 18.06
CA ASP A 71 15.03 7.88 17.68
C ASP A 71 15.21 7.96 16.15
N HIS A 72 15.12 9.16 15.60
CA HIS A 72 15.44 9.44 14.20
C HIS A 72 16.94 9.28 13.91
N ASP A 73 17.79 9.62 14.88
CA ASP A 73 19.24 9.44 14.78
C ASP A 73 19.65 8.10 15.39
N SER A 74 20.60 7.41 14.76
CA SER A 74 21.14 6.20 15.37
C SER A 74 21.95 6.50 16.63
N LEU A 75 22.21 5.50 17.47
CA LEU A 75 23.08 5.66 18.65
C LEU A 75 24.53 6.04 18.30
N SER A 76 24.97 5.76 17.06
CA SER A 76 26.26 6.24 16.55
C SER A 76 26.24 7.70 16.08
N GLY A 77 25.07 8.34 16.10
CA GLY A 77 24.82 9.71 15.62
C GLY A 77 24.59 9.81 14.12
N THR A 78 24.29 8.69 13.43
CA THR A 78 23.98 8.71 11.99
C THR A 78 22.54 9.17 11.80
N SER A 79 22.36 10.31 11.11
CA SER A 79 21.04 10.87 10.88
C SER A 79 20.28 10.14 9.77
N PHE A 80 18.97 10.36 9.67
CA PHE A 80 18.18 9.81 8.56
C PHE A 80 18.68 10.27 7.19
N VAL A 81 19.18 11.52 7.09
CA VAL A 81 19.78 12.04 5.86
C VAL A 81 21.02 11.24 5.48
N ASP A 82 21.90 10.98 6.45
CA ASP A 82 23.10 10.17 6.22
C ASP A 82 22.73 8.75 5.74
N ARG A 83 21.66 8.16 6.32
CA ARG A 83 21.18 6.82 5.93
C ARG A 83 20.65 6.78 4.50
N ILE A 84 19.78 7.70 4.10
CA ILE A 84 19.22 7.71 2.74
C ILE A 84 20.31 7.99 1.70
N GLU A 85 21.27 8.86 2.01
CA GLU A 85 22.40 9.15 1.12
C GLU A 85 23.36 7.95 1.00
N ALA A 86 23.64 7.27 2.11
CA ALA A 86 24.45 6.06 2.13
C ALA A 86 23.80 4.89 1.35
N ALA A 87 22.46 4.79 1.37
CA ALA A 87 21.71 3.85 0.55
C ALA A 87 21.72 4.24 -0.96
N GLY A 88 22.08 5.48 -1.28
CA GLY A 88 22.21 5.98 -2.66
C GLY A 88 21.10 6.92 -3.11
N TYR A 89 20.21 7.36 -2.20
CA TYR A 89 19.20 8.38 -2.50
C TYR A 89 19.87 9.75 -2.55
N SER A 90 20.23 10.18 -3.75
CA SER A 90 20.99 11.40 -4.02
C SER A 90 20.25 12.36 -4.95
N GLY A 91 20.69 13.63 -4.97
CA GLY A 91 20.08 14.66 -5.82
C GLY A 91 18.65 15.03 -5.40
N TRP A 92 18.34 14.88 -4.11
CA TRP A 92 17.05 15.20 -3.54
C TRP A 92 16.95 16.69 -3.16
N GLU A 93 15.74 17.25 -3.23
CA GLU A 93 15.44 18.65 -2.91
C GLU A 93 14.80 18.79 -1.52
N ALA A 94 14.03 17.77 -1.12
CA ALA A 94 13.44 17.66 0.20
C ALA A 94 13.38 16.18 0.59
N ALA A 95 13.60 15.92 1.88
CA ALA A 95 13.42 14.61 2.51
C ALA A 95 12.73 14.77 3.86
N GLY A 96 12.20 13.68 4.40
CA GLY A 96 11.61 13.63 5.74
C GLY A 96 11.46 12.19 6.20
N GLU A 97 11.29 11.98 7.49
CA GLU A 97 11.16 10.65 8.08
C GLU A 97 9.99 10.64 9.07
N ASN A 98 9.20 9.57 9.03
CA ASN A 98 8.27 9.21 10.09
C ASN A 98 8.65 7.83 10.63
N ILE A 99 8.69 7.69 11.95
CA ILE A 99 8.86 6.41 12.64
C ILE A 99 7.80 6.26 13.72
N ALA A 100 7.35 5.03 13.97
CA ALA A 100 6.48 4.70 15.07
C ALA A 100 6.60 3.22 15.41
N TRP A 101 6.21 2.87 16.63
CA TRP A 101 6.08 1.48 17.03
C TRP A 101 4.81 1.26 17.85
N ARG A 102 4.41 0.00 17.89
CA ARG A 102 3.37 -0.54 18.79
C ARG A 102 3.91 -1.83 19.37
N GLY A 103 3.57 -2.10 20.62
CA GLY A 103 3.98 -3.35 21.25
C GLY A 103 3.04 -3.82 22.34
N SER A 104 3.19 -5.09 22.66
CA SER A 104 2.43 -5.80 23.69
C SER A 104 3.39 -6.64 24.52
N THR A 105 3.21 -6.68 25.84
CA THR A 105 3.91 -7.64 26.71
C THR A 105 3.37 -9.07 26.56
N GLY A 106 2.28 -9.24 25.79
CA GLY A 106 1.72 -10.52 25.39
C GLY A 106 1.80 -10.69 23.87
N SER A 107 0.82 -11.38 23.29
CA SER A 107 0.73 -11.54 21.84
C SER A 107 0.41 -10.21 21.15
N MET A 108 1.00 -10.02 19.96
CA MET A 108 0.61 -8.97 19.03
C MET A 108 -0.69 -9.37 18.30
N GLY A 109 -1.51 -8.38 18.00
CA GLY A 109 -2.67 -8.56 17.12
C GLY A 109 -2.28 -8.76 15.65
N PRO A 110 -3.27 -8.79 14.75
CA PRO A 110 -3.02 -8.81 13.31
C PRO A 110 -2.07 -7.70 12.87
N VAL A 111 -1.23 -8.00 11.87
CA VAL A 111 -0.24 -7.05 11.35
C VAL A 111 -0.90 -5.79 10.77
N PHE A 112 -2.07 -5.93 10.11
CA PHE A 112 -2.78 -4.80 9.52
C PHE A 112 -3.32 -3.83 10.56
N ASP A 113 -3.87 -4.32 11.67
CA ASP A 113 -4.31 -3.47 12.79
C ASP A 113 -3.14 -2.66 13.36
N THR A 114 -1.96 -3.28 13.43
CA THR A 114 -0.74 -2.63 13.90
C THR A 114 -0.28 -1.54 12.94
N VAL A 115 -0.27 -1.83 11.63
CA VAL A 115 0.09 -0.88 10.58
C VAL A 115 -0.90 0.30 10.53
N GLU A 116 -2.21 0.05 10.63
CA GLU A 116 -3.22 1.11 10.71
C GLU A 116 -3.02 1.98 11.95
N SER A 117 -2.73 1.37 13.10
CA SER A 117 -2.44 2.11 14.34
C SER A 117 -1.18 2.97 14.23
N ILE A 118 -0.17 2.51 13.49
CA ILE A 118 1.05 3.27 13.19
C ILE A 118 0.72 4.48 12.32
N VAL A 119 0.01 4.29 11.20
CA VAL A 119 -0.37 5.38 10.29
C VAL A 119 -1.28 6.39 10.97
N GLN A 120 -2.24 5.92 11.78
CA GLN A 120 -3.05 6.79 12.64
C GLN A 120 -2.17 7.58 13.61
N GLY A 121 -1.21 6.94 14.28
CA GLY A 121 -0.30 7.62 15.20
C GLY A 121 0.55 8.69 14.53
N TRP A 122 0.98 8.46 13.28
CA TRP A 122 1.61 9.50 12.46
C TRP A 122 0.65 10.64 12.16
N PHE A 123 -0.60 10.36 11.81
CA PHE A 123 -1.57 11.41 11.56
C PHE A 123 -1.92 12.20 12.83
N GLU A 124 -1.95 11.59 14.01
CA GLU A 124 -2.21 12.28 15.27
C GLU A 124 -1.05 13.21 15.68
N SER A 125 0.19 12.83 15.40
CA SER A 125 1.37 13.66 15.64
C SER A 125 1.48 14.80 14.62
N ALA A 126 1.55 16.05 15.11
CA ALA A 126 1.57 17.23 14.26
C ALA A 126 2.73 17.23 13.23
N GLY A 127 3.94 16.83 13.65
CA GLY A 127 5.12 16.75 12.77
C GLY A 127 5.01 15.63 11.74
N HIS A 128 4.58 14.44 12.15
CA HIS A 128 4.42 13.31 11.24
C HIS A 128 3.29 13.55 10.23
N ARG A 129 2.18 14.18 10.66
CA ARG A 129 1.07 14.58 9.78
C ARG A 129 1.53 15.57 8.71
N GLN A 130 2.41 16.51 9.06
CA GLN A 130 3.01 17.41 8.07
C GLN A 130 3.78 16.64 7.00
N ASN A 131 4.62 15.66 7.40
CA ASN A 131 5.35 14.84 6.43
C ASN A 131 4.39 14.06 5.51
N MET A 132 3.38 13.39 6.07
CA MET A 132 2.40 12.62 5.28
C MET A 132 1.68 13.49 4.24
N LEU A 133 1.32 14.73 4.60
CA LEU A 133 0.54 15.64 3.76
C LEU A 133 1.37 16.73 3.07
N ARG A 134 2.69 16.58 3.05
CA ARG A 134 3.60 17.52 2.39
C ARG A 134 3.48 17.36 0.86
N PRO A 135 3.02 18.39 0.13
CA PRO A 135 2.75 18.28 -1.31
C PRO A 135 4.01 18.12 -2.15
N GLU A 136 5.17 18.57 -1.65
CA GLU A 136 6.42 18.50 -2.41
C GLU A 136 6.94 17.06 -2.56
N PHE A 137 6.69 16.19 -1.57
CA PHE A 137 7.13 14.80 -1.61
C PHE A 137 6.49 14.02 -2.76
N ARG A 138 7.33 13.28 -3.49
CA ARG A 138 6.95 12.46 -4.64
C ARG A 138 7.29 11.00 -4.48
N GLU A 139 8.19 10.67 -3.56
CA GLU A 139 8.68 9.32 -3.38
C GLU A 139 8.62 8.95 -1.90
N ALA A 140 8.44 7.67 -1.61
CA ALA A 140 8.58 7.15 -0.27
C ALA A 140 9.11 5.72 -0.22
N GLY A 141 9.86 5.44 0.84
CA GLY A 141 10.29 4.11 1.25
C GLY A 141 9.59 3.71 2.54
N SER A 142 8.61 2.82 2.44
CA SER A 142 7.85 2.31 3.59
C SER A 142 8.46 0.99 4.07
N SER A 143 8.83 0.88 5.34
CA SER A 143 9.28 -0.39 5.93
C SER A 143 8.54 -0.74 7.22
N TYR A 144 8.52 -2.03 7.53
CA TYR A 144 7.90 -2.58 8.73
C TYR A 144 8.76 -3.75 9.24
N ALA A 145 9.09 -3.71 10.53
CA ALA A 145 9.89 -4.71 11.21
C ALA A 145 9.17 -5.22 12.46
N VAL A 146 9.39 -6.49 12.79
CA VAL A 146 8.89 -7.10 14.03
C VAL A 146 10.04 -7.65 14.83
N GLY A 147 9.97 -7.54 16.14
CA GLY A 147 11.02 -8.03 17.04
C GLY A 147 10.68 -7.81 18.51
N GLU A 148 11.54 -8.30 19.39
CA GLU A 148 11.50 -7.85 20.78
C GLU A 148 12.07 -6.43 20.87
N PHE A 149 11.46 -5.60 21.71
CA PHE A 149 11.90 -4.24 21.97
C PHE A 149 11.75 -3.92 23.45
N THR A 150 12.83 -3.55 24.11
CA THR A 150 12.82 -3.12 25.50
C THR A 150 12.77 -1.60 25.59
N TRP A 151 11.64 -1.09 26.09
CA TRP A 151 11.45 0.35 26.31
C TRP A 151 11.21 0.62 27.79
N GLU A 152 11.97 1.56 28.36
CA GLU A 152 11.87 1.95 29.78
C GLU A 152 11.91 0.76 30.76
N GLY A 153 12.67 -0.29 30.42
CA GLY A 153 12.85 -1.49 31.25
C GLY A 153 11.76 -2.56 31.10
N VAL A 154 10.83 -2.41 30.15
CA VAL A 154 9.79 -3.41 29.83
C VAL A 154 10.04 -3.95 28.42
N SER A 155 10.06 -5.28 28.28
CA SER A 155 10.16 -5.94 26.96
C SER A 155 8.79 -6.13 26.32
N TYR A 156 8.68 -5.76 25.06
CA TYR A 156 7.49 -5.89 24.24
C TYR A 156 7.78 -6.79 23.04
N ASN A 157 6.79 -7.60 22.64
CA ASN A 157 6.69 -7.99 21.24
C ASN A 157 6.25 -6.76 20.46
N ALA A 158 7.08 -6.27 19.55
CA ALA A 158 6.88 -5.00 18.87
C ALA A 158 6.73 -5.14 17.36
N GLY A 159 5.88 -4.29 16.80
CA GLY A 159 5.88 -3.92 15.39
C GLY A 159 6.36 -2.48 15.25
N MET A 160 7.46 -2.28 14.53
CA MET A 160 7.98 -0.96 14.19
C MET A 160 7.69 -0.66 12.72
N GLY A 161 7.18 0.53 12.45
CA GLY A 161 6.93 1.02 11.11
C GLY A 161 7.65 2.34 10.87
N GLY A 162 8.05 2.55 9.63
CA GLY A 162 8.74 3.75 9.23
C GLY A 162 8.52 4.09 7.78
N GLN A 163 8.60 5.39 7.48
CA GLN A 163 8.49 5.89 6.12
C GLN A 163 9.45 7.06 5.92
N ASP A 164 10.41 6.86 5.02
CA ASP A 164 11.25 7.91 4.49
C ASP A 164 10.59 8.52 3.26
N PHE A 165 10.53 9.83 3.20
CA PHE A 165 9.96 10.61 2.10
C PHE A 165 11.05 11.33 1.33
N GLY A 166 10.83 11.51 0.03
CA GLY A 166 11.79 12.21 -0.81
C GLY A 166 11.18 12.91 -2.02
N THR A 167 11.95 13.85 -2.57
CA THR A 167 11.67 14.53 -3.84
C THR A 167 12.97 14.67 -4.62
N ARG A 168 13.00 14.14 -5.85
CA ARG A 168 14.09 14.36 -6.81
C ARG A 168 13.61 15.20 -7.99
N THR A 169 14.49 16.01 -8.55
CA THR A 169 14.18 16.87 -9.69
C THR A 169 13.76 16.04 -10.91
N GLY A 170 12.72 16.49 -11.62
CA GLY A 170 12.38 16.02 -12.96
C GLY A 170 11.72 14.64 -13.06
N GLN A 171 11.52 13.91 -11.96
CA GLN A 171 10.80 12.63 -11.98
C GLN A 171 9.35 12.82 -11.52
N VAL A 172 8.44 12.29 -12.34
CA VAL A 172 7.00 12.19 -12.08
C VAL A 172 6.59 10.77 -12.46
N PHE A 173 5.73 10.17 -11.64
CA PHE A 173 5.37 8.77 -11.75
C PHE A 173 3.87 8.61 -11.94
N LEU A 174 3.51 7.69 -12.83
CA LEU A 174 2.27 6.93 -12.68
C LEU A 174 2.54 5.81 -11.69
N THR A 175 1.81 5.79 -10.58
CA THR A 175 1.94 4.78 -9.52
C THR A 175 0.58 4.15 -9.24
N GLY A 176 0.55 2.93 -8.73
CA GLY A 176 -0.71 2.29 -8.34
C GLY A 176 -0.55 0.84 -7.95
N ASN A 177 -1.68 0.20 -7.68
CA ASN A 177 -1.75 -1.22 -7.40
C ASN A 177 -2.80 -1.90 -8.30
N GLY A 178 -2.42 -3.05 -8.82
CA GLY A 178 -3.33 -4.02 -9.41
C GLY A 178 -3.75 -5.04 -8.37
N CYS A 179 -5.05 -5.21 -8.17
CA CYS A 179 -5.61 -6.17 -7.24
C CYS A 179 -6.87 -6.79 -7.84
N TRP A 180 -7.25 -7.95 -7.36
CA TRP A 180 -8.51 -8.54 -7.78
C TRP A 180 -9.70 -8.06 -6.94
N GLN A 181 -9.44 -7.42 -5.80
CA GLN A 181 -10.44 -6.86 -4.92
C GLN A 181 -9.95 -5.57 -4.26
N ARG A 182 -10.86 -4.63 -3.98
CA ARG A 182 -10.61 -3.45 -3.15
C ARG A 182 -11.13 -3.65 -1.73
N LEU A 183 -10.41 -3.11 -0.76
CA LEU A 183 -10.86 -3.03 0.63
C LEU A 183 -11.94 -1.96 0.75
N THR A 184 -13.08 -2.31 1.34
CA THR A 184 -14.23 -1.40 1.49
C THR A 184 -13.94 -0.24 2.44
N THR A 185 -13.07 -0.43 3.43
CA THR A 185 -12.80 0.54 4.50
C THR A 185 -12.10 1.82 4.02
N PHE A 186 -11.17 1.67 3.07
CA PHE A 186 -10.36 2.77 2.53
C PHE A 186 -10.54 2.93 1.01
N ASP A 187 -11.28 2.04 0.36
CA ASP A 187 -11.36 1.93 -1.09
C ASP A 187 -9.96 1.95 -1.74
N ILE A 188 -9.08 1.07 -1.27
CA ILE A 188 -7.74 0.81 -1.81
C ILE A 188 -7.64 -0.64 -2.24
N CYS A 189 -6.64 -0.99 -3.05
CA CYS A 189 -6.40 -2.38 -3.42
C CYS A 189 -6.12 -3.29 -2.21
N ASP A 190 -6.72 -4.48 -2.19
CA ASP A 190 -6.34 -5.53 -1.26
C ASP A 190 -4.97 -6.10 -1.66
N VAL A 191 -3.94 -5.72 -0.90
CA VAL A 191 -2.55 -6.14 -1.14
C VAL A 191 -2.31 -7.62 -0.83
N THR A 192 -3.29 -8.33 -0.25
CA THR A 192 -3.27 -9.79 -0.05
C THR A 192 -3.84 -10.56 -1.24
N ASP A 193 -4.55 -9.88 -2.15
CA ASP A 193 -5.08 -10.44 -3.40
C ASP A 193 -4.57 -9.66 -4.64
N PRO A 194 -3.24 -9.63 -4.86
CA PRO A 194 -2.62 -8.81 -5.88
C PRO A 194 -2.71 -9.42 -7.29
N VAL A 195 -2.79 -8.55 -8.30
CA VAL A 195 -2.49 -8.92 -9.69
C VAL A 195 -0.98 -8.90 -9.87
N VAL A 196 -0.31 -10.05 -9.78
CA VAL A 196 1.16 -10.16 -9.85
C VAL A 196 1.62 -10.38 -11.29
N GLY A 197 2.66 -9.66 -11.72
CA GLY A 197 3.29 -9.89 -13.02
C GLY A 197 2.51 -9.32 -14.22
N ALA A 198 1.52 -8.46 -14.00
CA ALA A 198 0.84 -7.75 -15.07
C ALA A 198 1.75 -6.65 -15.64
N THR A 199 1.84 -6.56 -16.96
CA THR A 199 2.59 -5.51 -17.66
C THR A 199 1.70 -4.28 -17.84
N ILE A 200 2.13 -3.16 -17.27
CA ILE A 200 1.51 -1.84 -17.44
C ILE A 200 2.23 -1.14 -18.59
N THR A 201 1.52 -0.82 -19.66
CA THR A 201 2.07 -0.13 -20.83
C THR A 201 1.41 1.23 -21.00
N ALA A 202 2.22 2.29 -20.94
CA ALA A 202 1.81 3.65 -21.26
C ALA A 202 2.16 3.96 -22.72
N MET A 203 1.16 4.32 -23.51
CA MET A 203 1.29 4.68 -24.92
C MET A 203 1.00 6.16 -25.12
N SER A 204 1.76 6.82 -25.99
CA SER A 204 1.55 8.22 -26.35
C SER A 204 1.69 8.41 -27.85
N ALA A 205 0.97 9.37 -28.43
CA ALA A 205 1.14 9.75 -29.83
C ALA A 205 2.48 10.46 -30.09
N SER A 206 3.08 11.05 -29.03
CA SER A 206 4.29 11.87 -29.12
C SER A 206 5.55 11.22 -28.54
N ALA A 207 5.45 10.02 -27.98
CA ALA A 207 6.57 9.33 -27.34
C ALA A 207 6.53 7.82 -27.57
N ASN A 208 7.69 7.17 -27.45
CA ASN A 208 7.76 5.70 -27.46
C ASN A 208 6.99 5.13 -26.27
N PRO A 209 6.35 3.96 -26.40
CA PRO A 209 5.72 3.28 -25.27
C PRO A 209 6.73 3.03 -24.15
N LEU A 210 6.26 3.23 -22.92
CA LEU A 210 7.00 2.92 -21.70
C LEU A 210 6.21 1.86 -20.92
N SER A 211 6.90 0.97 -20.23
CA SER A 211 6.23 -0.07 -19.46
C SER A 211 6.95 -0.42 -18.17
N THR A 212 6.19 -0.99 -17.26
CA THR A 212 6.64 -1.62 -16.01
C THR A 212 5.79 -2.85 -15.74
N THR A 213 6.13 -3.62 -14.71
CA THR A 213 5.39 -4.82 -14.31
C THR A 213 4.97 -4.72 -12.86
N THR A 214 3.78 -5.23 -12.54
CA THR A 214 3.32 -5.28 -11.15
C THR A 214 4.17 -6.22 -10.30
N GLY A 215 4.49 -5.79 -9.08
CA GLY A 215 5.26 -6.56 -8.11
C GLY A 215 4.44 -7.60 -7.34
N PRO A 216 5.04 -8.23 -6.32
CA PRO A 216 4.43 -9.33 -5.56
C PRO A 216 3.19 -8.95 -4.74
N THR A 217 2.97 -7.66 -4.48
CA THR A 217 1.78 -7.08 -3.83
C THR A 217 0.97 -6.20 -4.80
N GLY A 218 1.13 -6.40 -6.11
CA GLY A 218 0.32 -5.78 -7.17
C GLY A 218 0.71 -4.34 -7.51
N GLU A 219 1.60 -3.79 -6.71
CA GLU A 219 2.26 -2.49 -6.84
C GLU A 219 2.91 -2.22 -8.22
N TYR A 220 2.95 -0.97 -8.66
CA TYR A 220 3.80 -0.56 -9.77
C TYR A 220 4.12 0.93 -9.70
N ASP A 221 5.27 1.30 -10.27
CA ASP A 221 5.68 2.68 -10.47
C ASP A 221 6.32 2.81 -11.86
N LEU A 222 5.83 3.77 -12.65
CA LEU A 222 6.29 4.04 -14.01
C LEU A 222 6.60 5.53 -14.14
N ALA A 223 7.88 5.86 -14.29
CA ALA A 223 8.29 7.24 -14.57
C ALA A 223 7.80 7.63 -15.97
N LEU A 224 7.04 8.72 -16.06
CA LEU A 224 6.49 9.24 -17.30
C LEU A 224 6.85 10.72 -17.46
N PRO A 225 7.34 11.15 -18.63
CA PRO A 225 7.47 12.58 -18.91
C PRO A 225 6.09 13.24 -19.05
N PRO A 226 6.01 14.57 -18.90
CA PRO A 226 4.75 15.28 -19.08
C PRO A 226 4.13 15.04 -20.46
N GLY A 227 2.83 14.79 -20.49
CA GLY A 227 2.10 14.50 -21.71
C GLY A 227 0.83 13.68 -21.49
N GLU A 228 0.15 13.38 -22.59
CA GLU A 228 -1.05 12.54 -22.61
C GLU A 228 -0.68 11.09 -22.90
N TRP A 229 -1.25 10.19 -22.11
CA TRP A 229 -0.95 8.76 -22.11
C TRP A 229 -2.24 7.95 -22.11
N SER A 230 -2.27 6.88 -22.91
CA SER A 230 -3.25 5.80 -22.75
C SER A 230 -2.59 4.61 -22.07
N ILE A 231 -3.26 4.03 -21.07
CA ILE A 231 -2.70 2.95 -20.26
C ILE A 231 -3.40 1.64 -20.60
N VAL A 232 -2.60 0.63 -20.93
CA VAL A 232 -3.08 -0.74 -21.19
C VAL A 232 -2.34 -1.71 -20.29
N VAL A 233 -3.08 -2.64 -19.71
CA VAL A 233 -2.57 -3.71 -18.85
C VAL A 233 -2.77 -5.06 -19.53
N THR A 234 -1.74 -5.90 -19.51
CA THR A 234 -1.77 -7.27 -20.06
C THR A 234 -1.03 -8.23 -19.13
N GLY A 235 -1.35 -9.53 -19.22
CA GLY A 235 -0.70 -10.54 -18.38
C GLY A 235 -1.20 -10.51 -16.93
N GLY A 236 -0.46 -11.14 -16.01
CA GLY A 236 -0.85 -11.23 -14.59
C GLY A 236 -2.21 -11.91 -14.34
N GLY A 237 -2.61 -12.85 -15.19
CA GLY A 237 -3.92 -13.52 -15.12
C GLY A 237 -5.05 -12.78 -15.84
N ILE A 238 -4.80 -11.62 -16.45
CA ILE A 238 -5.82 -10.89 -17.22
C ILE A 238 -6.03 -11.55 -18.58
N ASP A 239 -7.28 -11.90 -18.87
CA ASP A 239 -7.71 -12.38 -20.19
C ASP A 239 -7.62 -11.24 -21.23
N GLY A 240 -6.65 -11.31 -22.13
CA GLY A 240 -6.46 -10.30 -23.18
C GLY A 240 -5.78 -9.03 -22.67
N SER A 241 -6.47 -7.89 -22.80
CA SER A 241 -5.94 -6.58 -22.41
C SER A 241 -7.00 -5.73 -21.73
N LEU A 242 -6.62 -5.08 -20.64
CA LEU A 242 -7.44 -4.12 -19.90
C LEU A 242 -6.98 -2.70 -20.26
N SER A 243 -7.87 -1.90 -20.85
CA SER A 243 -7.61 -0.47 -21.07
C SER A 243 -8.07 0.32 -19.86
N LEU A 244 -7.16 1.07 -19.25
CA LEU A 244 -7.46 1.92 -18.08
C LEU A 244 -7.80 3.37 -18.47
N GLY A 245 -7.90 3.65 -19.77
CA GLY A 245 -8.26 4.97 -20.30
C GLY A 245 -7.06 5.88 -20.55
N GLU A 246 -7.36 7.17 -20.73
CA GLU A 246 -6.39 8.24 -20.98
C GLU A 246 -6.14 9.04 -19.70
N LEU A 247 -4.90 9.46 -19.49
CA LEU A 247 -4.50 10.34 -18.39
C LEU A 247 -3.44 11.34 -18.84
N SER A 248 -3.41 12.48 -18.15
CA SER A 248 -2.41 13.52 -18.32
C SER A 248 -1.38 13.43 -17.20
N ILE A 249 -0.10 13.37 -17.56
CA ILE A 249 1.01 13.53 -16.62
C ILE A 249 1.50 14.98 -16.70
N GLY A 250 1.47 15.67 -15.58
CA GLY A 250 1.98 17.03 -15.43
C GLY A 250 3.28 17.06 -14.62
N THR A 251 3.29 17.87 -13.57
CA THR A 251 4.44 18.04 -12.66
C THR A 251 4.33 17.25 -11.36
N ALA A 252 3.25 16.47 -11.22
CA ALA A 252 2.90 15.74 -10.01
C ALA A 252 2.53 14.29 -10.36
N ASN A 253 2.81 13.38 -9.44
CA ASN A 253 2.48 11.97 -9.62
C ASN A 253 0.97 11.77 -9.78
N VAL A 254 0.61 10.68 -10.45
CA VAL A 254 -0.77 10.26 -10.66
C VAL A 254 -0.93 8.84 -10.12
N LYS A 255 -2.01 8.60 -9.35
CA LYS A 255 -2.35 7.26 -8.86
C LYS A 255 -3.38 6.65 -9.80
N LEU A 256 -3.15 5.41 -10.23
CA LEU A 256 -4.09 4.65 -11.04
C LEU A 256 -4.07 3.19 -10.58
N ASP A 257 -4.98 2.86 -9.67
CA ASP A 257 -5.20 1.45 -9.33
C ASP A 257 -6.05 0.78 -10.42
N PHE A 258 -5.97 -0.54 -10.50
CA PHE A 258 -6.85 -1.30 -11.37
C PHE A 258 -7.32 -2.60 -10.72
N THR A 259 -8.55 -2.95 -11.07
CA THR A 259 -9.17 -4.24 -10.78
C THR A 259 -9.65 -4.81 -12.11
N PRO A 260 -9.03 -5.88 -12.64
CA PRO A 260 -9.53 -6.53 -13.85
C PRO A 260 -10.99 -6.95 -13.66
N ASP A 261 -11.76 -7.00 -14.75
CA ASP A 261 -13.22 -7.16 -14.73
C ASP A 261 -13.65 -8.23 -13.72
N ALA A 262 -14.21 -7.74 -12.61
CA ALA A 262 -14.38 -8.43 -11.34
C ALA A 262 -15.56 -9.41 -11.38
N SER A 263 -15.89 -9.99 -12.54
CA SER A 263 -16.79 -11.13 -12.56
C SER A 263 -16.04 -12.33 -12.00
N LYS A 264 -15.95 -12.39 -10.67
CA LYS A 264 -15.65 -13.59 -9.91
C LYS A 264 -16.99 -14.19 -9.47
N PRO A 265 -17.75 -14.81 -10.40
CA PRO A 265 -19.09 -15.33 -10.10
C PRO A 265 -19.06 -16.34 -8.94
N TRP A 266 -17.90 -16.96 -8.70
CA TRP A 266 -17.65 -17.97 -7.67
C TRP A 266 -17.01 -17.42 -6.41
N GLN A 267 -16.78 -16.10 -6.30
CA GLN A 267 -16.29 -15.46 -5.10
C GLN A 267 -17.42 -14.65 -4.46
N ASN A 268 -17.52 -14.72 -3.14
CA ASN A 268 -18.48 -13.90 -2.42
C ASN A 268 -18.04 -12.42 -2.58
N PRO A 269 -18.91 -11.54 -3.09
CA PRO A 269 -18.55 -10.15 -3.35
C PRO A 269 -18.37 -9.31 -2.07
N THR A 270 -18.81 -9.82 -0.92
CA THR A 270 -18.74 -9.11 0.37
C THR A 270 -17.53 -9.57 1.18
N ASP A 271 -17.35 -10.88 1.35
CA ASP A 271 -16.23 -11.48 2.06
C ASP A 271 -15.85 -12.80 1.38
N ARG A 272 -14.71 -12.82 0.67
CA ARG A 272 -14.25 -13.98 -0.11
C ARG A 272 -14.06 -15.25 0.72
N LEU A 273 -13.85 -15.12 2.02
CA LEU A 273 -13.65 -16.26 2.92
C LEU A 273 -14.98 -16.79 3.48
N ASP A 274 -16.05 -16.03 3.38
CA ASP A 274 -17.42 -16.45 3.67
C ASP A 274 -18.02 -17.13 2.41
N VAL A 275 -17.65 -18.40 2.24
CA VAL A 275 -17.98 -19.20 1.07
C VAL A 275 -19.48 -19.50 1.00
N ASN A 276 -20.17 -19.59 2.13
CA ASN A 276 -21.60 -19.87 2.15
C ASN A 276 -22.49 -18.60 2.21
N ASN A 277 -21.89 -17.43 2.38
CA ASN A 277 -22.52 -16.12 2.51
C ASN A 277 -23.52 -16.03 3.67
N ASP A 278 -23.16 -16.61 4.82
CA ASP A 278 -23.90 -16.54 6.07
C ASP A 278 -23.44 -15.39 6.99
N GLN A 279 -22.48 -14.59 6.54
CA GLN A 279 -21.85 -13.46 7.24
C GLN A 279 -20.96 -13.86 8.42
N MET A 280 -20.58 -15.14 8.53
CA MET A 280 -19.67 -15.62 9.57
C MET A 280 -18.54 -16.45 8.98
N LEU A 281 -17.32 -15.91 9.02
CA LEU A 281 -16.13 -16.71 8.73
C LEU A 281 -15.96 -17.84 9.76
N SER A 282 -16.20 -19.08 9.35
CA SER A 282 -16.18 -20.23 10.25
C SER A 282 -15.60 -21.50 9.60
N PRO A 283 -15.38 -22.59 10.36
CA PRO A 283 -14.85 -23.83 9.79
C PRO A 283 -15.69 -24.45 8.66
N ILE A 284 -16.97 -24.06 8.52
CA ILE A 284 -17.82 -24.54 7.44
C ILE A 284 -17.34 -24.04 6.07
N ASP A 285 -16.84 -22.80 5.99
CA ASP A 285 -16.41 -22.20 4.73
C ASP A 285 -15.21 -22.95 4.15
N ALA A 286 -14.24 -23.26 5.01
CA ALA A 286 -13.11 -24.11 4.65
C ALA A 286 -13.56 -25.53 4.26
N LEU A 287 -14.53 -26.11 5.00
CA LEU A 287 -15.02 -27.46 4.72
C LEU A 287 -15.74 -27.55 3.37
N LEU A 288 -16.48 -26.51 2.96
CA LEU A 288 -17.16 -26.44 1.67
C LEU A 288 -16.17 -26.48 0.51
N VAL A 289 -15.06 -25.72 0.60
CA VAL A 289 -13.99 -25.74 -0.41
C VAL A 289 -13.29 -27.09 -0.43
N ILE A 290 -12.95 -27.66 0.73
CA ILE A 290 -12.31 -28.98 0.83
C ILE A 290 -13.18 -30.08 0.21
N ASN A 291 -14.49 -30.07 0.50
CA ASN A 291 -15.41 -31.04 -0.08
C ASN A 291 -15.50 -30.90 -1.59
N GLN A 292 -15.54 -29.67 -2.11
CA GLN A 292 -15.53 -29.42 -3.56
C GLN A 292 -14.27 -29.99 -4.23
N LEU A 293 -13.09 -29.74 -3.65
CA LEU A 293 -11.81 -30.27 -4.14
C LEU A 293 -11.76 -31.80 -4.06
N ASN A 294 -12.31 -32.40 -3.01
CA ASN A 294 -12.37 -33.87 -2.88
C ASN A 294 -13.32 -34.51 -3.90
N LEU A 295 -14.36 -33.80 -4.34
CA LEU A 295 -15.32 -34.28 -5.33
C LEU A 295 -14.82 -34.12 -6.77
N GLY A 296 -14.24 -32.96 -7.10
CA GLY A 296 -13.88 -32.58 -8.47
C GLY A 296 -12.39 -32.58 -8.78
N GLY A 297 -11.52 -32.65 -7.77
CA GLY A 297 -10.10 -32.33 -7.89
C GLY A 297 -9.85 -30.82 -7.98
N ALA A 298 -8.58 -30.43 -7.96
CA ALA A 298 -8.18 -29.07 -8.31
C ALA A 298 -8.34 -28.85 -9.83
N GLY A 299 -8.91 -27.72 -10.23
CA GLY A 299 -9.14 -27.40 -11.63
C GLY A 299 -9.85 -26.06 -11.83
N THR A 300 -9.96 -25.65 -13.08
CA THR A 300 -10.60 -24.37 -13.45
C THR A 300 -12.11 -24.43 -13.21
N LEU A 301 -12.66 -23.39 -12.59
CA LEU A 301 -14.10 -23.26 -12.41
C LEU A 301 -14.81 -22.95 -13.74
N PRO A 302 -16.10 -23.32 -13.90
CA PRO A 302 -16.85 -22.99 -15.09
C PRO A 302 -16.94 -21.48 -15.32
N LYS A 303 -16.72 -21.00 -16.55
CA LYS A 303 -16.96 -19.60 -16.91
C LYS A 303 -18.44 -19.26 -16.65
N SER A 304 -18.69 -18.27 -15.79
CA SER A 304 -19.97 -17.76 -15.26
C SER A 304 -21.25 -18.55 -15.58
N PRO A 305 -22.06 -18.97 -14.59
CA PRO A 305 -23.45 -19.32 -14.86
C PRO A 305 -24.20 -18.07 -15.36
N VAL A 306 -25.07 -18.26 -16.36
CA VAL A 306 -25.97 -17.20 -16.88
C VAL A 306 -26.74 -16.55 -15.72
N PRO A 307 -26.91 -15.21 -15.69
CA PRO A 307 -27.60 -14.52 -14.60
C PRO A 307 -28.98 -15.13 -14.24
N PRO A 308 -29.33 -15.10 -12.94
CA PRO A 308 -28.72 -14.24 -11.93
C PRO A 308 -27.82 -15.02 -10.94
N ALA A 309 -26.51 -14.73 -10.98
CA ALA A 309 -25.46 -15.10 -10.01
C ALA A 309 -25.24 -16.61 -9.72
N ALA A 310 -23.99 -17.05 -9.55
CA ALA A 310 -23.77 -18.34 -8.92
C ALA A 310 -24.23 -18.22 -7.46
N PRO A 311 -25.19 -19.04 -6.99
CA PRO A 311 -25.48 -19.08 -5.57
C PRO A 311 -24.32 -19.72 -4.81
N PRO A 312 -24.18 -19.47 -3.49
CA PRO A 312 -23.22 -20.18 -2.66
C PRO A 312 -23.35 -21.71 -2.83
N PRO A 313 -22.24 -22.46 -2.73
CA PRO A 313 -20.96 -22.00 -2.21
C PRO A 313 -20.11 -21.22 -3.22
N TYR A 314 -19.56 -20.09 -2.78
CA TYR A 314 -18.55 -19.28 -3.44
C TYR A 314 -17.18 -19.93 -3.26
N VAL A 315 -16.93 -20.99 -4.02
CA VAL A 315 -15.77 -21.88 -3.85
C VAL A 315 -14.43 -21.28 -4.27
N ASP A 316 -14.43 -20.06 -4.82
CA ASP A 316 -13.25 -19.34 -5.28
C ASP A 316 -12.81 -18.27 -4.27
N VAL A 317 -12.04 -18.70 -3.27
CA VAL A 317 -11.58 -17.81 -2.19
C VAL A 317 -10.37 -16.95 -2.60
N ASN A 318 -9.71 -17.27 -3.71
CA ASN A 318 -8.46 -16.63 -4.18
C ASN A 318 -8.61 -15.92 -5.53
N GLY A 319 -9.68 -16.15 -6.29
CA GLY A 319 -10.01 -15.42 -7.52
C GLY A 319 -9.20 -15.81 -8.75
N ASP A 320 -8.68 -17.04 -8.84
CA ASP A 320 -7.77 -17.50 -9.90
C ASP A 320 -8.41 -18.17 -11.12
#